data_AF-A0A6B2LUA8-F1
#
_entry.id   AF-A0A6B2LUA8-F1
#
_cell.length_a   1.000
_cell.length_b   1.000
_cell.length_c   1.000
_cell.angle_alpha   90.00
_cell.angle_beta   90.00
_cell.angle_gamma   90.00
#
_symmetry.space_group_name_H-M   'P 1'
#
loop_
_entity.id
_entity.type
_entity.pdbx_description
1 polymer ?
#
loop_
_entity_poly.entity_id
_entity_poly.type
_entity_poly.pdbx_seq_one_letter_code
_entity_poly.pdbx_strand_id
1 'polypeptide(L)'
;MRRLYSVLEYIHSFDLIHKDLRINNILIDEVDATCIKLGDFGLANVYTDDQKILGCQIGIPNHLAPEIFKGNEYGKEIDMWAAGDIGVDH
;
A
#
# COMPACT_ATOMS: atom_id res chain seq x y z
N MET A 1 11.33 7.53 3.28
CA MET A 1 10.14 7.30 4.14
C MET A 1 9.16 8.47 4.24
N ARG A 2 9.53 9.69 4.67
CA ARG A 2 8.55 10.81 4.86
C ARG A 2 7.58 11.04 3.68
N ARG A 3 8.09 11.08 2.45
CA ARG A 3 7.26 11.30 1.25
C ARG A 3 6.27 10.16 0.98
N LEU A 4 6.70 8.92 1.20
CA LEU A 4 5.85 7.74 1.06
C LEU A 4 4.67 7.82 2.01
N TYR A 5 4.92 8.16 3.28
CA TYR A 5 3.84 8.36 4.25
C TYR A 5 2.89 9.50 3.86
N SER A 6 3.38 10.61 3.30
CA SER A 6 2.49 11.67 2.80
C SER A 6 1.59 11.21 1.64
N VAL A 7 2.11 10.36 0.74
CA VAL A 7 1.30 9.78 -0.35
C VAL A 7 0.28 8.79 0.20
N LEU A 8 0.67 7.94 1.16
CA LEU A 8 -0.24 7.00 1.82
C LEU A 8 -1.35 7.73 2.58
N GLU A 9 -1.00 8.76 3.35
CA GLU A 9 -1.96 9.62 4.04
C GLU A 9 -2.97 10.23 3.05
N TYR A 10 -2.49 10.69 1.88
CA TYR A 10 -3.36 11.21 0.84
C TYR A 10 -4.35 10.15 0.32
N ILE A 11 -3.90 8.98 -0.13
CA ILE A 11 -4.83 7.97 -0.67
C ILE A 11 -5.76 7.39 0.41
N HIS A 12 -5.25 7.22 1.62
CA HIS A 12 -6.02 6.73 2.77
C HIS A 12 -7.09 7.72 3.21
N SER A 13 -6.94 9.01 2.93
CA SER A 13 -7.99 10.02 3.17
C SER A 13 -9.23 9.84 2.26
N PHE A 14 -9.10 9.09 1.17
CA PHE A 14 -10.20 8.70 0.26
C PHE A 14 -10.67 7.26 0.49
N ASP A 15 -10.30 6.67 1.62
CA ASP A 15 -10.53 5.25 1.91
C ASP A 15 -9.92 4.29 0.86
N LEU A 16 -8.99 4.75 0.03
CA LEU A 16 -8.33 3.95 -0.99
C LEU A 16 -7.15 3.17 -0.41
N ILE A 17 -7.19 1.84 -0.49
CA ILE A 17 -6.10 0.94 -0.10
C ILE A 17 -5.36 0.51 -1.37
N HIS A 18 -4.02 0.58 -1.37
CA HIS A 18 -3.22 0.23 -2.54
C HIS A 18 -3.02 -1.28 -2.73
N LYS A 19 -2.82 -2.04 -1.65
CA LYS A 19 -2.67 -3.52 -1.62
C LYS A 19 -1.43 -4.12 -2.31
N ASP A 20 -0.61 -3.28 -2.93
CA ASP A 20 0.56 -3.71 -3.70
C ASP A 20 1.69 -2.68 -3.63
N LEU A 21 1.93 -2.16 -2.43
CA LEU A 21 2.97 -1.20 -2.21
C LEU A 21 4.34 -1.90 -2.26
N ARG A 22 5.11 -1.61 -3.30
CA ARG A 22 6.45 -2.15 -3.53
C ARG A 22 7.36 -1.08 -4.13
N ILE A 23 8.67 -1.22 -3.96
CA ILE A 23 9.63 -0.22 -4.46
C ILE A 23 9.53 -0.01 -5.98
N ASN A 24 9.23 -1.06 -6.74
CA ASN A 24 9.03 -0.98 -8.19
C ASN A 24 7.80 -0.17 -8.61
N ASN A 25 6.85 0.04 -7.69
CA ASN A 25 5.65 0.85 -7.91
C ASN A 25 5.83 2.29 -7.40
N ILE A 26 6.99 2.63 -6.81
CA ILE A 26 7.36 3.98 -6.42
C ILE A 26 8.24 4.59 -7.52
N LEU A 27 7.66 5.51 -8.27
CA LEU A 27 8.34 6.22 -9.34
C LEU A 27 8.98 7.51 -8.79
N ILE A 28 10.10 7.89 -9.37
CA ILE A 28 10.78 9.15 -9.07
C ILE A 28 10.60 10.07 -10.27
N ASP A 29 10.30 11.35 -10.00
CA ASP A 29 10.20 12.33 -11.06
C ASP A 29 11.56 12.59 -11.71
N GLU A 30 11.60 12.69 -13.04
CA GLU A 30 12.85 12.88 -13.80
C GLU A 30 13.50 14.25 -13.53
N VAL A 31 12.68 15.27 -13.22
CA VAL A 31 13.14 16.65 -13.02
C VAL A 31 13.44 16.92 -11.54
N ASP A 32 12.63 16.36 -10.64
CA ASP A 32 12.80 16.48 -9.19
C ASP A 32 12.89 15.11 -8.52
N ALA A 33 14.11 14.63 -8.26
CA ALA A 33 14.34 13.35 -7.60
C ALA A 33 13.78 13.26 -6.16
N THR A 34 13.34 14.39 -5.57
CA THR A 34 12.68 14.42 -4.26
C THR A 34 11.16 14.22 -4.34
N CYS A 35 10.61 14.29 -5.55
CA CYS A 35 9.21 14.04 -5.86
C CYS A 35 9.03 12.55 -6.21
N ILE A 36 8.24 11.86 -5.38
CA ILE A 36 7.85 10.47 -5.65
C ILE A 36 6.40 10.43 -6.14
N LYS A 37 6.10 9.46 -6.99
CA LYS A 37 4.75 9.16 -7.47
C LYS A 37 4.48 7.69 -7.22
N LEU A 38 3.35 7.41 -6.60
CA LEU A 38 2.89 6.04 -6.44
C LEU A 38 2.12 5.63 -7.69
N GLY A 39 2.47 4.48 -8.26
CA GLY A 39 1.85 3.92 -9.45
C GLY A 39 1.31 2.50 -9.22
N ASP A 40 0.67 1.95 -10.26
CA ASP A 40 0.08 0.60 -10.28
C ASP A 40 -1.02 0.34 -9.23
N PHE A 41 -2.18 0.96 -9.46
CA PHE A 41 -3.40 0.76 -8.66
C PHE A 41 -4.23 -0.45 -9.12
N GLY A 42 -3.64 -1.41 -9.85
CA GLY A 42 -4.37 -2.54 -10.42
C GLY A 42 -5.07 -3.44 -9.39
N LEU A 43 -4.55 -3.48 -8.16
CA LEU A 43 -5.12 -4.20 -7.02
C LEU A 43 -5.83 -3.28 -6.01
N ALA A 44 -5.77 -1.97 -6.21
CA ALA A 44 -6.28 -1.00 -5.25
C ALA A 44 -7.81 -1.03 -5.16
N ASN A 45 -8.36 -0.71 -3.99
CA ASN A 45 -9.80 -0.59 -3.82
C ASN A 45 -10.18 0.40 -2.72
N VAL A 46 -11.38 0.96 -2.83
CA VAL A 46 -11.96 1.77 -1.76
C VAL A 46 -12.51 0.85 -0.68
N TYR A 47 -12.09 1.08 0.56
CA TYR A 47 -12.63 0.44 1.74
C TYR A 47 -14.01 1.04 2.02
N THR A 48 -15.04 0.19 2.10
CA THR A 48 -16.37 0.59 2.55
C THR A 48 -16.76 -0.30 3.72
N ASP A 49 -17.50 0.24 4.70
CA ASP A 49 -17.89 -0.50 5.91
C ASP A 49 -18.69 -1.79 5.61
N ASP A 50 -19.36 -1.84 4.46
CA ASP A 50 -20.10 -3.00 3.96
C ASP A 50 -19.20 -4.06 3.30
N GLN A 51 -17.94 -3.73 3.01
CA GLN A 51 -16.95 -4.58 2.37
C GLN A 51 -15.79 -4.85 3.32
N LYS A 52 -16.07 -5.49 4.45
CA LYS A 52 -15.04 -6.28 5.15
C LYS A 52 -14.40 -7.21 4.13
N ILE A 53 -13.23 -6.83 3.61
CA ILE A 53 -12.63 -7.41 2.40
C ILE A 53 -12.16 -8.83 2.76
N LEU A 54 -13.08 -9.78 2.65
CA LEU A 54 -12.77 -11.20 2.73
C LEU A 54 -12.02 -11.57 1.46
N GLY A 55 -10.71 -11.78 1.62
CA GLY A 55 -9.82 -12.54 0.74
C GLY A 55 -10.02 -12.29 -0.76
N CYS A 56 -9.45 -11.21 -1.28
CA CYS A 56 -9.34 -11.00 -2.73
C CYS A 56 -7.93 -10.55 -3.09
N GLN A 57 -7.35 -11.13 -4.16
CA GLN A 57 -6.00 -10.93 -4.74
C GLN A 57 -5.16 -9.82 -4.07
N ILE A 58 -4.14 -10.23 -3.30
CA ILE A 58 -3.29 -9.33 -2.54
C ILE A 58 -1.84 -9.65 -2.86
N GLY A 59 -1.12 -8.65 -3.35
CA GLY A 59 0.35 -8.55 -3.46
C GLY A 59 1.16 -9.81 -3.80
N ILE A 60 2.45 -9.74 -3.47
CA ILE A 60 3.38 -10.88 -3.50
C ILE A 60 3.44 -11.47 -2.09
N PRO A 61 3.34 -12.81 -1.91
CA PRO A 61 3.23 -13.46 -0.60
C PRO A 61 4.22 -12.97 0.46
N ASN A 62 5.49 -12.74 0.11
CA ASN A 62 6.52 -12.37 1.09
C ASN A 62 6.36 -10.98 1.70
N HIS A 63 5.57 -10.10 1.07
CA HIS A 63 5.36 -8.70 1.49
C HIS A 63 3.99 -8.48 2.14
N LEU A 64 3.23 -9.56 2.39
CA LEU A 64 1.90 -9.46 2.97
C LEU A 64 1.94 -9.23 4.48
N ALA A 65 1.00 -8.43 4.97
CA ALA A 65 0.80 -8.21 6.38
C ALA A 65 0.30 -9.49 7.09
N PRO A 66 0.65 -9.72 8.38
CA PRO A 66 0.33 -10.96 9.09
C PRO A 66 -1.17 -11.26 9.21
N GLU A 67 -2.02 -10.24 9.27
CA GLU A 67 -3.48 -10.34 9.27
C GLU A 67 -4.02 -10.98 7.98
N ILE A 68 -3.37 -10.73 6.84
CA ILE A 68 -3.75 -11.32 5.55
C ILE A 68 -3.54 -12.84 5.59
N PHE A 69 -2.41 -13.31 6.09
CA PHE A 69 -2.12 -14.74 6.22
C PHE A 69 -3.06 -15.46 7.18
N LYS A 70 -3.54 -14.75 8.21
CA LYS A 70 -4.49 -15.29 9.19
C LYS A 70 -5.91 -15.34 8.65
N GLY A 71 -6.16 -14.82 7.45
CA GLY A 71 -7.51 -14.68 6.89
C GLY A 71 -8.38 -13.71 7.69
N ASN A 72 -7.75 -12.80 8.43
CA ASN A 72 -8.47 -11.78 9.17
C ASN A 72 -8.93 -10.67 8.23
N GLU A 73 -9.89 -9.88 8.70
CA GLU A 73 -10.22 -8.61 8.07
C GLU A 73 -8.98 -7.70 8.06
N TYR A 74 -8.84 -6.96 6.97
CA TYR A 74 -7.74 -6.02 6.77
C TYR A 74 -8.24 -4.73 6.13
N GLY A 75 -7.54 -3.64 6.41
CA GLY A 75 -7.80 -2.31 5.90
C GLY A 75 -6.53 -1.60 5.44
N LYS A 76 -6.46 -0.29 5.70
CA LYS A 76 -5.36 0.60 5.29
C LYS A 76 -4.02 0.23 5.92
N GLU A 77 -4.04 -0.48 7.05
CA GLU A 77 -2.87 -0.91 7.80
C GLU A 77 -1.92 -1.82 7.01
N ILE A 78 -2.42 -2.54 6.00
CA ILE A 78 -1.58 -3.41 5.16
C ILE A 78 -0.60 -2.61 4.30
N ASP A 79 -0.99 -1.40 3.86
CA ASP A 79 -0.10 -0.51 3.12
C ASP A 79 0.98 0.05 4.06
N MET A 80 0.65 0.23 5.34
CA MET A 80 1.60 0.67 6.37
C MET A 80 2.62 -0.43 6.70
N TRP A 81 2.18 -1.70 6.73
CA TRP A 81 3.09 -2.85 6.84
C TRP A 81 4.08 -2.88 5.68
N ALA A 82 3.57 -2.83 4.44
CA ALA A 82 4.41 -2.84 3.24
C ALA A 82 5.35 -1.63 3.18
N ALA A 83 4.93 -0.46 3.67
CA ALA A 83 5.80 0.71 3.78
C ALA A 83 6.93 0.47 4.80
N GLY A 84 6.65 -0.20 5.91
CA GLY A 84 7.68 -0.61 6.88
C GLY A 84 8.71 -1.54 6.24
N ASP A 85 8.25 -2.53 5.49
CA ASP A 85 9.09 -3.49 4.78
C ASP A 85 10.05 -2.82 3.78
N ILE A 86 9.52 -1.90 2.95
CA ILE A 86 10.33 -1.07 2.04
C ILE A 86 11.41 -0.27 2.79
N GLY A 87 11.13 0.17 4.01
CA GLY A 87 12.07 0.94 4.83
C GLY A 87 13.12 0.11 5.57
N VAL A 88 13.00 -1.22 5.59
CA VAL A 88 13.99 -2.14 6.16
C VAL A 88 14.94 -2.65 5.08
N ASP A 89 14.43 -2.87 3.87
CA ASP A 89 15.21 -3.36 2.73
C ASP A 89 16.11 -2.27 2.07
N HIS A 90 15.98 -1.00 2.46
CA HIS A 90 16.71 0.15 1.89
C HIS A 90 17.11 1.20 2.95
#